data_AF-A0A527ZE73-F1
#
_entry.id   AF-A0A527ZE73-F1
#
_cell.length_a   1.000
_cell.length_b   1.000
_cell.length_c   1.000
_cell.angle_alpha   90.00
_cell.angle_beta   90.00
_cell.angle_gamma   90.00
#
_symmetry.space_group_name_H-M   'P 1'
#
loop_
_entity.id
_entity.type
_entity.pdbx_description
1 polymer ?
#
loop_
_entity_poly.entity_id
_entity_poly.type
_entity_poly.pdbx_seq_one_letter_code
_entity_poly.pdbx_strand_id
1 'polypeptide(L)'
;EAQELGTMMASAVSYLRMFEEARQPLVYAAPHIGFALSVDQDQFVSMAKVRALRRLWARVQEACSIAASTANIHAETSFRMMTSADPETNILRTAIAGFSAAA
;
A
#
# COMPACT_ATOMS: atom_id res chain seq x y z
N GLU A 1 -4.94 -3.38 9.69
CA GLU A 1 -4.08 -3.87 8.58
C GLU A 1 -4.83 -4.51 7.42
N ALA A 2 -5.50 -5.66 7.61
CA ALA A 2 -6.11 -6.40 6.49
C ALA A 2 -7.21 -5.60 5.75
N GLN A 3 -7.97 -4.77 6.48
CA GLN A 3 -9.00 -3.91 5.90
C GLN A 3 -8.44 -2.82 4.98
N GLU A 4 -7.30 -2.22 5.33
CA GLU A 4 -6.62 -1.21 4.50
C GLU A 4 -6.19 -1.85 3.18
N LEU A 5 -5.50 -2.99 3.25
CA LEU A 5 -5.10 -3.75 2.05
C LEU A 5 -6.31 -4.17 1.19
N GLY A 6 -7.37 -4.67 1.82
CA GLY A 6 -8.59 -5.07 1.12
C GLY A 6 -9.24 -3.90 0.39
N THR A 7 -9.33 -2.74 1.04
CA THR A 7 -9.89 -1.52 0.43
C THR A 7 -9.02 -1.03 -0.72
N MET A 8 -7.70 -1.01 -0.55
CA MET A 8 -6.76 -0.60 -1.61
C MET A 8 -6.84 -1.52 -2.83
N MET A 9 -6.90 -2.84 -2.63
CA MET A 9 -7.04 -3.79 -3.75
C MET A 9 -8.39 -3.67 -4.44
N ALA A 10 -9.48 -3.50 -3.68
CA ALA A 10 -10.79 -3.28 -4.26
C ALA A 10 -10.83 -2.01 -5.13
N SER A 11 -10.27 -0.90 -4.64
CA SER A 11 -10.16 0.35 -5.40
C SER A 11 -9.30 0.19 -6.65
N ALA A 12 -8.15 -0.47 -6.56
CA ALA A 12 -7.28 -0.70 -7.72
C ALA A 12 -7.96 -1.56 -8.80
N VAL A 13 -8.66 -2.63 -8.41
CA VAL A 13 -9.45 -3.46 -9.34
C VAL A 13 -10.59 -2.65 -9.95
N SER A 14 -11.25 -1.78 -9.17
CA SER A 14 -12.27 -0.88 -9.70
C SER A 14 -11.71 0.05 -10.77
N TYR A 15 -10.51 0.60 -10.59
CA TYR A 15 -9.86 1.43 -11.61
C TYR A 15 -9.52 0.64 -12.87
N LEU A 16 -9.02 -0.59 -12.73
CA LEU A 16 -8.79 -1.45 -13.90
C LEU A 16 -10.08 -1.72 -14.67
N ARG A 17 -11.20 -1.99 -13.97
CA ARG A 17 -12.51 -2.15 -14.62
C ARG A 17 -12.95 -0.90 -15.37
N MET A 18 -12.73 0.30 -14.81
CA MET A 18 -13.04 1.55 -15.51
C MET A 18 -12.23 1.72 -16.81
N PHE A 19 -10.96 1.29 -16.82
CA PHE A 19 -10.14 1.29 -18.05
C PHE A 19 -10.67 0.30 -19.09
N GLU A 20 -11.09 -0.88 -18.64
CA GLU A 20 -11.69 -1.91 -19.51
C GLU A 20 -13.00 -1.40 -20.14
N GLU A 21 -13.87 -0.76 -19.34
CA GLU A 21 -15.12 -0.13 -19.82
C GLU A 21 -14.84 0.99 -20.84
N ALA A 22 -13.76 1.74 -20.64
CA ALA A 22 -13.28 2.75 -21.59
C ALA A 22 -12.58 2.17 -22.83
N ARG A 23 -12.51 0.83 -22.96
CA ARG A 23 -11.82 0.09 -24.04
C ARG A 23 -10.33 0.43 -24.14
N GLN A 24 -9.72 0.78 -23.02
CA GLN A 24 -8.28 1.06 -22.93
C GLN A 24 -7.53 -0.20 -22.47
N PRO A 25 -6.35 -0.50 -23.03
CA PRO A 25 -5.55 -1.64 -22.58
C PRO A 25 -5.09 -1.49 -21.13
N LEU A 26 -5.37 -2.49 -20.29
CA LEU A 26 -5.00 -2.48 -18.86
C LEU A 26 -3.49 -2.41 -18.63
N VAL A 27 -2.70 -2.85 -19.61
CA VAL A 27 -1.23 -2.78 -19.60
C VAL A 27 -0.73 -1.35 -19.40
N TYR A 28 -1.47 -0.35 -19.91
CA TYR A 28 -1.11 1.06 -19.71
C TYR A 28 -1.52 1.58 -18.33
N ALA A 29 -2.57 1.04 -17.71
CA ALA A 29 -3.04 1.50 -16.41
C ALA A 29 -2.14 1.02 -15.27
N ALA A 30 -1.72 -0.25 -15.30
CA ALA A 30 -1.03 -0.89 -14.17
C ALA A 30 0.24 -0.16 -13.68
N PRO A 31 1.13 0.36 -14.55
CA PRO A 31 2.33 1.10 -14.12
C PRO A 31 2.02 2.47 -13.48
N HIS A 32 0.83 3.04 -13.73
CA HIS A 32 0.42 4.34 -13.24
C HIS A 32 -0.37 4.29 -11.94
N ILE A 33 -0.70 3.10 -11.44
CA ILE A 33 -1.37 2.92 -10.16
C ILE A 33 -0.31 2.90 -9.05
N GLY A 34 -0.32 3.93 -8.22
CA GLY A 34 0.46 4.02 -6.99
C GLY A 34 -0.40 3.73 -5.76
N PHE A 35 0.25 3.29 -4.68
CA PHE A 35 -0.39 2.95 -3.42
C PHE A 35 0.19 3.80 -2.28
N ALA A 36 -0.67 4.47 -1.51
CA ALA A 36 -0.29 5.12 -0.26
C ALA A 36 -0.69 4.22 0.91
N LEU A 37 0.27 3.87 1.76
CA LEU A 37 0.11 2.94 2.88
C LEU A 37 0.49 3.63 4.19
N SER A 38 -0.34 3.45 5.23
CA SER A 38 0.03 3.85 6.58
C SER A 38 1.03 2.86 7.20
N VAL A 39 1.94 3.33 8.05
CA VAL A 39 2.91 2.47 8.77
C VAL A 39 2.88 2.81 10.25
N ASP A 40 2.69 1.80 11.09
CA ASP A 40 2.49 1.96 12.54
C ASP A 40 3.72 1.51 13.33
N GLN A 41 3.71 1.75 14.63
CA GLN A 41 4.76 1.37 15.57
C GLN A 41 4.94 -0.15 15.74
N ASP A 42 3.94 -0.95 15.34
CA ASP A 42 4.10 -2.40 15.24
C ASP A 42 4.95 -2.77 14.03
N GLN A 43 6.24 -2.96 14.29
CA GLN A 43 7.25 -3.13 13.25
C GLN A 43 6.97 -4.31 12.33
N PHE A 44 6.74 -5.50 12.90
CA PHE A 44 6.64 -6.72 12.10
C PHE A 44 5.36 -6.76 11.28
N VAL A 45 4.27 -6.27 11.86
CA VAL A 45 2.98 -6.20 11.18
C VAL A 45 3.03 -5.18 10.04
N SER A 46 3.66 -4.03 10.27
CA SER A 46 3.92 -3.01 9.24
C SER A 46 4.77 -3.54 8.08
N MET A 47 5.90 -4.20 8.38
CA MET A 47 6.75 -4.83 7.35
C MET A 47 5.99 -5.91 6.57
N ALA A 48 5.19 -6.74 7.28
CA ALA A 48 4.36 -7.75 6.64
C ALA A 48 3.32 -7.14 5.72
N LYS A 49 2.72 -5.99 6.10
CA LYS A 49 1.74 -5.27 5.28
C LYS A 49 2.32 -4.77 3.96
N VAL A 50 3.49 -4.12 3.98
CA VAL A 50 4.16 -3.64 2.76
C VAL A 50 4.46 -4.82 1.81
N ARG A 51 4.98 -5.92 2.36
CA ARG A 51 5.27 -7.14 1.60
C ARG A 51 4.00 -7.80 1.04
N ALA A 52 2.93 -7.84 1.82
CA ALA A 52 1.63 -8.38 1.41
C ALA A 52 1.04 -7.55 0.26
N LEU A 53 1.12 -6.22 0.32
CA LEU A 53 0.65 -5.34 -0.75
C LEU A 53 1.31 -5.67 -2.09
N ARG A 54 2.64 -5.82 -2.13
CA ARG A 54 3.37 -6.19 -3.35
C ARG A 54 2.91 -7.54 -3.91
N ARG A 55 2.69 -8.53 -3.03
CA ARG A 55 2.22 -9.86 -3.44
C ARG A 55 0.79 -9.83 -3.97
N LEU A 56 -0.11 -9.10 -3.30
CA LEU A 56 -1.50 -8.96 -3.74
C LEU A 56 -1.56 -8.26 -5.10
N TRP A 57 -0.79 -7.19 -5.29
CA TRP A 57 -0.74 -6.48 -6.57
C TRP A 57 -0.22 -7.35 -7.71
N ALA A 58 0.82 -8.15 -7.46
CA ALA A 58 1.31 -9.11 -8.45
C ALA A 58 0.23 -10.14 -8.85
N ARG A 59 -0.56 -10.63 -7.88
CA ARG A 59 -1.67 -11.56 -8.14
C ARG A 59 -2.81 -10.92 -8.94
N VAL A 60 -3.12 -9.65 -8.69
CA VAL A 60 -4.11 -8.90 -9.50
C VAL A 60 -3.64 -8.77 -10.94
N GLN A 61 -2.36 -8.40 -11.15
CA GLN A 61 -1.80 -8.29 -12.49
C GLN A 61 -1.77 -9.63 -13.24
N GLU A 62 -1.42 -10.72 -12.55
CA GLU A 62 -1.48 -12.08 -13.09
C GLU A 62 -2.92 -12.45 -13.50
N ALA A 63 -3.92 -12.16 -12.66
CA ALA A 63 -5.32 -12.41 -12.97
C ALA A 63 -5.81 -11.60 -14.19
N CYS A 64 -5.28 -10.39 -14.39
CA CYS A 64 -5.56 -9.55 -15.56
C CYS A 64 -4.70 -9.89 -16.78
N SER A 65 -3.84 -10.93 -16.71
CA SER A 65 -2.88 -11.30 -17.78
C SER A 65 -1.94 -10.16 -18.20
N ILE A 66 -1.58 -9.28 -17.25
CA ILE A 66 -0.66 -8.16 -17.45
C ILE A 66 0.75 -8.58 -17.01
N ALA A 67 1.78 -8.12 -17.73
CA ALA A 67 3.16 -8.31 -17.30
C ALA A 67 3.38 -7.70 -15.90
N ALA A 68 4.04 -8.45 -15.02
CA ALA A 68 4.25 -8.00 -13.63
C ALA A 68 5.05 -6.70 -13.57
N SER A 69 4.39 -5.62 -13.20
CA SER A 69 4.94 -4.31 -12.91
C SER A 69 5.19 -4.15 -11.41
N THR A 70 6.24 -3.40 -11.06
CA THR A 70 6.57 -3.09 -9.67
C THR A 70 5.54 -2.12 -9.10
N ALA A 71 4.98 -2.47 -7.94
CA ALA A 71 4.09 -1.56 -7.20
C ALA A 71 4.88 -0.34 -6.70
N ASN A 72 4.45 0.86 -7.08
CA ASN A 72 4.92 2.11 -6.48
C ASN A 72 4.19 2.31 -5.16
N ILE A 73 4.91 2.22 -4.05
CA ILE A 73 4.36 2.33 -2.70
C ILE A 73 4.94 3.58 -2.04
N HIS A 74 4.07 4.51 -1.69
CA HIS A 74 4.36 5.60 -0.77
C HIS A 74 3.94 5.16 0.64
N ALA A 75 4.87 5.17 1.58
CA ALA A 75 4.61 4.78 2.96
C ALA A 75 4.67 6.03 3.85
N GLU A 76 3.62 6.23 4.65
CA GLU A 76 3.50 7.37 5.57
C GLU A 76 3.29 6.86 7.00
N THR A 77 3.93 7.50 7.97
CA THR A 77 3.76 7.13 9.38
C THR A 77 2.32 7.40 9.84
N SER A 78 1.76 6.49 10.64
CA SER A 78 0.39 6.56 11.13
C SER A 78 0.15 7.84 11.93
N PHE A 79 -0.83 8.65 11.53
CA PHE A 79 -1.28 9.77 12.37
C PHE A 79 -1.97 9.27 13.65
N ARG A 80 -2.65 8.11 13.57
CA ARG A 80 -3.44 7.54 14.68
C ARG A 80 -2.60 7.16 15.89
N MET A 81 -1.31 6.85 15.68
CA MET A 81 -0.41 6.48 16.79
C MET A 81 0.14 7.68 17.56
N MET A 82 -0.08 8.92 17.10
CA MET A 82 0.47 10.11 17.74
C MET A 82 -0.28 10.46 19.03
N THR A 83 0.45 10.88 20.06
CA THR A 83 -0.10 11.32 21.35
C THR A 83 0.15 12.81 21.60
N SER A 84 -0.81 13.50 22.22
CA SER A 84 -0.65 14.88 22.68
C SER A 84 0.03 14.98 24.03
N ALA A 85 -0.21 14.01 24.91
CA ALA A 85 0.54 13.83 26.14
C ALA A 85 1.91 13.26 25.82
N ASP A 86 2.95 13.81 26.46
CA ASP A 86 4.34 13.37 26.32
C ASP A 86 4.77 13.28 24.82
N PRO A 87 4.73 14.42 24.08
CA PRO A 87 4.85 14.43 22.62
C PRO A 87 6.22 13.98 22.11
N GLU A 88 7.28 14.09 22.92
CA GLU A 88 8.62 13.58 22.60
C GLU A 88 8.62 12.08 22.32
N THR A 89 7.71 11.31 22.93
CA THR A 89 7.56 9.88 22.65
C THR A 89 7.15 9.60 21.21
N ASN A 90 6.54 10.57 20.51
CA ASN A 90 6.22 10.42 19.09
C ASN A 90 7.48 10.30 18.23
N ILE A 91 8.64 10.81 18.65
CA ILE A 91 9.92 10.63 17.93
C ILE A 91 10.26 9.13 17.84
N LEU A 92 10.04 8.38 18.93
CA LEU A 92 10.28 6.94 18.95
C LEU A 92 9.28 6.20 18.08
N ARG A 93 7.99 6.58 18.12
CA ARG A 93 6.93 6.00 17.28
C ARG A 93 7.20 6.21 15.80
N THR A 94 7.56 7.42 15.39
CA THR A 94 7.86 7.72 13.98
C THR A 94 9.18 7.08 13.53
N ALA A 95 10.18 6.96 14.40
CA ALA A 95 11.43 6.28 14.08
C ALA A 95 11.22 4.80 13.76
N ILE A 96 10.49 4.07 14.61
CA ILE A 96 10.22 2.63 14.37
C ILE A 96 9.29 2.42 13.18
N ALA A 97 8.27 3.28 12.99
CA ALA A 97 7.41 3.23 11.81
C ALA A 97 8.20 3.52 10.52
N GLY A 98 9.07 4.53 10.53
CA GLY A 98 9.94 4.85 9.40
C GLY A 98 10.90 3.72 9.04
N PHE A 99 11.47 3.03 10.03
CA PHE A 99 12.27 1.83 9.80
C PHE A 99 11.45 0.71 9.16
N SER A 100 10.23 0.49 9.66
CA SER A 100 9.32 -0.56 9.17
C SER A 100 8.86 -0.33 7.73
N ALA A 101 8.79 0.94 7.30
CA ALA A 101 8.43 1.34 5.94
C ALA A 101 9.50 0.99 4.90
N ALA A 102 10.76 0.81 5.30
CA ALA A 102 11.87 0.53 4.39
C ALA A 102 11.94 -0.94 3.93
N ALA A 103 11.10 -1.82 4.47
CA ALA A 103 11.07 -3.27 4.17
C ALA A 103 10.26 -3.63 2.92
#